data_AF-A0A2H3CW93-F1
#
_entry.id   AF-A0A2H3CW93-F1
#
_cell.length_a   1.000
_cell.length_b   1.000
_cell.length_c   1.000
_cell.angle_alpha   90.00
_cell.angle_beta   90.00
_cell.angle_gamma   90.00
#
_symmetry.space_group_name_H-M   'P 1'
#
loop_
_entity.id
_entity.type
_entity.pdbx_description
1 polymer ?
#
loop_
_entity_poly.entity_id
_entity_poly.type
_entity_poly.pdbx_seq_one_letter_code
_entity_poly.pdbx_strand_id
1 'polypeptide(L)'
;MTRPSNLETWINIAKLGVAAGEMAPFPYIKGLCGCAVVVLETIEKAGKNNEDLLDLADSIGKTIEMVQNTIAEHGESSALRFRDVCGELEVYLMDLISELNSTRRKSRGIKRFLKAKSVSDTIIGYQERVREIRDNFLIHIAIDSHFTISDVKDGLRTNTDALASAIKMLEQNTLSNIDKHANNIYEEICTWGVLQSRKVDKLSADVQTLKEQGSYKGVRDVLPGDIYVKEHIASSYLSRDSYNFARLDDYSAKVENSNTPKIVRVYHSCNWNENESIMNKFHIDVNNLINLK
;
A
#
# COMPACT_ATOMS: atom_id res chain seq x y z
N MET A 1 -8.67 -61.77 -27.47
CA MET A 1 -9.18 -60.60 -26.71
C MET A 1 -9.41 -59.47 -27.70
N THR A 2 -10.65 -59.08 -27.93
CA THR A 2 -11.03 -57.97 -28.83
C THR A 2 -10.85 -56.66 -28.07
N ARG A 3 -9.94 -55.79 -28.54
CA ARG A 3 -9.77 -54.42 -28.04
C ARG A 3 -11.12 -53.69 -28.16
N PRO A 4 -11.64 -53.03 -27.10
CA PRO A 4 -12.84 -52.22 -27.24
C PRO A 4 -12.55 -51.08 -28.23
N SER A 5 -13.39 -50.94 -29.25
CA SER A 5 -13.18 -49.94 -30.31
C SER A 5 -13.55 -48.55 -29.78
N ASN A 6 -12.57 -47.65 -29.62
CA ASN A 6 -12.77 -46.22 -29.28
C ASN A 6 -13.39 -45.41 -30.44
N LEU A 7 -13.83 -46.07 -31.51
CA LEU A 7 -14.30 -45.44 -32.74
C LEU A 7 -15.49 -44.50 -32.52
N GLU A 8 -16.46 -44.90 -31.70
CA GLU A 8 -17.62 -44.07 -31.37
C GLU A 8 -17.21 -42.79 -30.62
N THR A 9 -16.27 -42.92 -29.68
CA THR A 9 -15.67 -41.77 -28.98
C THR A 9 -15.02 -40.81 -29.96
N TRP A 10 -14.24 -41.31 -30.92
CA TRP A 10 -13.59 -40.46 -31.92
C TRP A 10 -14.58 -39.75 -32.84
N ILE A 11 -15.68 -40.42 -33.23
CA ILE A 11 -16.76 -39.80 -34.00
C ILE A 11 -17.38 -38.64 -33.20
N ASN A 12 -17.63 -38.84 -31.90
CA ASN A 12 -18.21 -37.80 -31.05
C ASN A 12 -17.26 -36.62 -30.83
N ILE A 13 -15.97 -36.85 -30.61
CA ILE A 13 -14.95 -35.79 -30.51
C ILE A 13 -14.86 -34.99 -31.81
N ALA A 14 -14.89 -35.66 -32.96
CA ALA A 14 -14.88 -34.98 -34.26
C ALA A 14 -16.18 -34.16 -34.47
N LYS A 15 -17.36 -34.68 -34.11
CA LYS A 15 -18.63 -33.93 -34.17
C LYS A 15 -18.63 -32.69 -33.26
N LEU A 16 -18.09 -32.82 -32.06
CA LEU A 16 -17.90 -31.69 -31.15
C LEU A 16 -16.97 -30.64 -31.78
N GLY A 17 -15.91 -31.07 -32.45
CA GLY A 17 -15.02 -30.20 -33.21
C GLY A 17 -15.70 -29.42 -34.33
N VAL A 18 -16.64 -30.06 -35.04
CA VAL A 18 -17.45 -29.37 -36.06
C VAL A 18 -18.30 -28.27 -35.42
N ALA A 19 -19.03 -28.59 -34.35
CA ALA A 19 -19.87 -27.63 -33.63
C ALA A 19 -19.03 -26.48 -33.05
N ALA A 20 -17.89 -26.80 -32.44
CA ALA A 20 -16.96 -25.80 -31.92
C ALA A 20 -16.40 -24.91 -33.04
N GLY A 21 -16.03 -25.48 -34.19
CA GLY A 21 -15.55 -24.72 -35.35
C GLY A 21 -16.61 -23.87 -36.04
N GLU A 22 -17.90 -24.15 -35.83
CA GLU A 22 -19.00 -23.27 -36.26
C GLU A 22 -19.19 -22.07 -35.33
N MET A 23 -18.94 -22.26 -34.05
CA MET A 23 -19.12 -21.22 -33.03
C MET A 23 -17.88 -20.35 -32.81
N ALA A 24 -16.69 -20.89 -33.09
CA ALA A 24 -15.41 -20.25 -32.84
C ALA A 24 -14.81 -19.65 -34.12
N PRO A 25 -13.92 -18.64 -34.04
CA PRO A 25 -13.28 -18.01 -35.19
C PRO A 25 -12.18 -18.88 -35.84
N PHE A 26 -12.37 -20.20 -35.89
CA PHE A 26 -11.40 -21.18 -36.37
C PHE A 26 -12.00 -22.04 -37.49
N PRO A 27 -12.27 -21.45 -38.68
CA PRO A 27 -13.03 -22.11 -39.74
C PRO A 27 -12.37 -23.40 -40.27
N TYR A 28 -11.05 -23.52 -40.17
CA TYR A 28 -10.29 -24.71 -40.59
C TYR A 28 -10.53 -25.93 -39.67
N ILE A 29 -10.90 -25.72 -38.40
CA ILE A 29 -11.26 -26.83 -37.49
C ILE A 29 -12.55 -27.49 -37.96
N LYS A 30 -13.54 -26.68 -38.39
CA LYS A 30 -14.82 -27.17 -38.89
C LYS A 30 -14.61 -28.09 -40.09
N GLY A 31 -13.83 -27.63 -41.08
CA GLY A 31 -13.54 -28.39 -42.30
C GLY A 31 -12.83 -29.71 -42.00
N LEU A 32 -11.72 -29.64 -41.25
CA LEU A 32 -10.96 -30.80 -40.81
C LEU A 32 -11.82 -31.82 -40.05
N CYS A 33 -12.52 -31.37 -39.00
CA CYS A 33 -13.35 -32.25 -38.17
C CYS A 33 -14.51 -32.84 -38.97
N GLY A 34 -15.10 -32.07 -39.90
CA GLY A 34 -16.16 -32.53 -40.78
C GLY A 34 -15.70 -33.68 -41.67
N CYS A 35 -14.53 -33.55 -42.29
CA CYS A 35 -13.93 -34.61 -43.09
C CYS A 35 -13.64 -35.85 -42.25
N ALA A 36 -13.07 -35.66 -41.06
CA ALA A 36 -12.79 -36.77 -40.16
C ALA A 36 -14.04 -37.55 -39.72
N VAL A 37 -15.16 -36.88 -39.43
CA VAL A 37 -16.44 -37.55 -39.11
C VAL A 37 -16.82 -38.51 -40.24
N VAL A 38 -16.75 -38.07 -41.50
CA VAL A 38 -17.12 -38.90 -42.65
C VAL A 38 -16.20 -40.11 -42.79
N VAL A 39 -14.89 -39.94 -42.59
CA VAL A 39 -13.91 -41.04 -42.64
C VAL A 39 -14.16 -42.05 -41.52
N LEU A 40 -14.32 -41.59 -40.28
CA LEU A 40 -14.55 -42.43 -39.11
C LEU A 40 -15.88 -43.21 -39.20
N GLU A 41 -16.97 -42.57 -39.64
CA GLU A 41 -18.25 -43.25 -39.89
C GLU A 41 -18.15 -44.26 -41.05
N THR A 42 -17.29 -44.02 -42.03
CA THR A 42 -17.03 -44.98 -43.12
C THR A 42 -16.26 -46.20 -42.61
N ILE A 43 -15.28 -46.00 -41.74
CA ILE A 43 -14.56 -47.08 -41.04
C ILE A 43 -15.53 -47.89 -40.19
N GLU A 44 -16.45 -47.23 -39.47
CA GLU A 44 -17.47 -47.91 -38.66
C GLU A 44 -18.33 -48.86 -39.51
N LYS A 45 -18.77 -48.39 -40.68
CA LYS A 45 -19.58 -49.17 -41.64
C LYS A 45 -18.79 -50.28 -42.31
N ALA A 46 -17.47 -50.14 -42.48
CA ALA A 46 -16.59 -51.15 -43.09
C ALA A 46 -16.31 -52.35 -42.18
N GLY A 47 -16.59 -52.22 -40.87
CA GLY A 47 -16.61 -53.32 -39.90
C GLY A 47 -15.56 -53.18 -38.80
N LYS A 48 -16.03 -53.24 -37.54
CA LYS A 48 -15.27 -53.03 -36.28
C LYS A 48 -14.19 -54.09 -35.98
N ASN A 49 -14.04 -55.12 -36.82
CA ASN A 49 -13.14 -56.25 -36.60
C ASN A 49 -11.81 -56.14 -37.36
N ASN A 50 -11.51 -54.98 -37.95
CA ASN A 50 -10.27 -54.77 -38.69
C ASN A 50 -9.33 -53.87 -37.88
N GLU A 51 -8.29 -54.46 -37.30
CA GLU A 51 -7.32 -53.78 -36.43
C GLU A 51 -6.64 -52.60 -37.14
N ASP A 52 -6.25 -52.76 -38.40
CA ASP A 52 -5.63 -51.68 -39.19
C ASP A 52 -6.56 -50.46 -39.35
N LEU A 53 -7.89 -50.70 -39.46
CA LEU A 53 -8.86 -49.61 -39.55
C LEU A 53 -9.09 -48.92 -38.21
N LEU A 54 -9.02 -49.69 -37.13
CA LEU A 54 -9.13 -49.16 -35.77
C LEU A 54 -7.90 -48.31 -35.43
N ASP A 55 -6.69 -48.72 -35.84
CA ASP A 55 -5.47 -47.95 -35.63
C ASP A 55 -5.45 -46.67 -36.48
N LEU A 56 -5.96 -46.71 -37.71
CA LEU A 56 -6.18 -45.52 -38.53
C LEU A 56 -7.17 -44.56 -37.85
N ALA A 57 -8.31 -45.07 -37.38
CA ALA A 57 -9.30 -44.27 -36.65
C ALA A 57 -8.73 -43.66 -35.37
N ASP A 58 -7.91 -44.41 -34.62
CA ASP A 58 -7.25 -43.96 -33.40
C ASP A 58 -6.25 -42.83 -33.70
N SER A 59 -5.49 -42.95 -34.79
CA SER A 59 -4.52 -41.93 -35.22
C SER A 59 -5.22 -40.64 -35.67
N ILE A 60 -6.31 -40.75 -36.44
CA ILE A 60 -7.14 -39.58 -36.84
C ILE A 60 -7.74 -38.92 -35.59
N GLY A 61 -8.35 -39.71 -34.70
CA GLY A 61 -8.99 -39.22 -33.49
C GLY A 61 -8.03 -38.47 -32.56
N LYS A 62 -6.87 -39.06 -32.27
CA LYS A 62 -5.81 -38.44 -31.47
C LYS A 62 -5.29 -37.14 -32.08
N THR A 63 -5.18 -37.08 -33.40
CA THR A 63 -4.73 -35.86 -34.09
C THR A 63 -5.73 -34.73 -33.91
N ILE A 64 -7.03 -35.02 -34.06
CA ILE A 64 -8.12 -34.05 -33.87
C ILE A 64 -8.19 -33.58 -32.43
N GLU A 65 -8.16 -34.52 -31.48
CA GLU A 65 -8.18 -34.21 -30.05
C GLU A 65 -6.99 -33.31 -29.68
N MET A 66 -5.79 -33.58 -30.18
CA MET A 66 -4.62 -32.76 -29.92
C MET A 66 -4.79 -31.34 -30.44
N VAL A 67 -5.33 -31.16 -31.65
CA VAL A 67 -5.63 -29.83 -32.20
C VAL A 67 -6.66 -29.10 -31.33
N GLN A 68 -7.77 -29.78 -30.98
CA GLN A 68 -8.84 -29.19 -30.18
C GLN A 68 -8.36 -28.79 -28.79
N ASN A 69 -7.64 -29.66 -28.08
CA ASN A 69 -7.12 -29.38 -26.74
C ASN A 69 -6.14 -28.22 -26.75
N THR A 70 -5.20 -28.20 -27.71
CA THR A 70 -4.21 -27.11 -27.81
C THR A 70 -4.87 -25.75 -28.07
N ILE A 71 -5.96 -25.74 -28.85
CA ILE A 71 -6.71 -24.51 -29.14
C ILE A 71 -7.57 -24.10 -27.94
N ALA A 72 -8.17 -25.05 -27.22
CA ALA A 72 -8.92 -24.76 -26.00
C ALA A 72 -8.02 -24.20 -24.88
N GLU A 73 -6.80 -24.74 -24.73
CA GLU A 73 -5.85 -24.33 -23.70
C GLU A 73 -5.20 -22.97 -23.97
N HIS A 74 -4.98 -22.62 -25.25
CA HIS A 74 -4.13 -21.49 -25.61
C HIS A 74 -4.77 -20.47 -26.56
N GLY A 75 -6.01 -20.72 -26.98
CA GLY A 75 -6.82 -19.76 -27.73
C GLY A 75 -6.30 -19.45 -29.14
N GLU A 76 -6.46 -18.20 -29.56
CA GLU A 76 -6.19 -17.76 -30.93
C GLU A 76 -4.71 -17.84 -31.33
N SER A 77 -3.79 -17.68 -30.38
CA SER A 77 -2.36 -17.68 -30.65
C SER A 77 -1.85 -19.06 -31.10
N SER A 78 -2.36 -20.14 -30.50
CA SER A 78 -2.06 -21.51 -30.93
C SER A 78 -2.79 -21.85 -32.23
N ALA A 79 -4.05 -21.42 -32.37
CA ALA A 79 -4.88 -21.65 -33.54
C ALA A 79 -4.19 -21.26 -34.87
N LEU A 80 -3.53 -20.10 -34.91
CA LEU A 80 -2.81 -19.64 -36.11
C LEU A 80 -1.70 -20.61 -36.55
N ARG A 81 -1.03 -21.29 -35.62
CA ARG A 81 0.07 -22.24 -35.91
C ARG A 81 -0.43 -23.56 -36.48
N PHE A 82 -1.68 -23.94 -36.18
CA PHE A 82 -2.30 -25.16 -36.67
C PHE A 82 -3.00 -24.99 -38.02
N ARG A 83 -3.24 -23.76 -38.48
CA ARG A 83 -4.00 -23.49 -39.70
C ARG A 83 -3.52 -24.29 -40.91
N ASP A 84 -2.21 -24.24 -41.18
CA ASP A 84 -1.65 -24.85 -42.39
C ASP A 84 -1.69 -26.38 -42.31
N VAL A 85 -1.26 -26.97 -41.20
CA VAL A 85 -1.29 -28.43 -41.00
C VAL A 85 -2.72 -28.99 -40.98
N CYS A 86 -3.68 -28.24 -40.42
CA CYS A 86 -5.09 -28.62 -40.45
C CYS A 86 -5.67 -28.53 -41.86
N GLY A 87 -5.31 -27.51 -42.64
CA GLY A 87 -5.73 -27.39 -44.04
C GLY A 87 -5.18 -28.50 -44.93
N GLU A 88 -3.89 -28.85 -44.76
CA GLU A 88 -3.29 -29.98 -45.48
C GLU A 88 -3.94 -31.32 -45.11
N LEU A 89 -4.18 -31.54 -43.81
CA LEU A 89 -4.86 -32.74 -43.35
C LEU A 89 -6.31 -32.79 -43.81
N GLU A 90 -7.02 -31.66 -43.87
CA GLU A 90 -8.38 -31.58 -44.41
C GLU A 90 -8.40 -32.02 -45.88
N VAL A 91 -7.54 -31.45 -46.73
CA VAL A 91 -7.42 -31.83 -48.14
C VAL A 91 -7.13 -33.32 -48.27
N TYR A 92 -6.19 -33.84 -47.48
CA TYR A 92 -5.86 -35.27 -47.48
C TYR A 92 -7.06 -36.15 -47.10
N LEU A 93 -7.84 -35.76 -46.08
CA LEU A 93 -9.04 -36.48 -45.69
C LEU A 93 -10.15 -36.36 -46.75
N MET A 94 -10.27 -35.25 -47.47
CA MET A 94 -11.20 -35.11 -48.59
C MET A 94 -10.85 -36.03 -49.77
N ASP A 95 -9.57 -36.12 -50.09
CA ASP A 95 -9.07 -37.06 -51.12
C ASP A 95 -9.34 -38.51 -50.69
N LEU A 96 -9.07 -38.83 -49.42
CA LEU A 96 -9.37 -40.13 -48.84
C LEU A 96 -10.87 -40.46 -48.92
N ILE A 97 -11.75 -39.51 -48.61
CA ILE A 97 -13.20 -39.68 -48.75
C ILE A 97 -13.58 -39.98 -50.21
N SER A 98 -12.97 -39.28 -51.16
CA SER A 98 -13.23 -39.47 -52.60
C SER A 98 -12.79 -40.86 -53.07
N GLU A 99 -11.62 -41.31 -52.64
CA GLU A 99 -11.11 -42.66 -52.93
C GLU A 99 -11.95 -43.75 -52.25
N LEU A 100 -12.42 -43.53 -51.02
CA LEU A 100 -13.33 -44.43 -50.32
C LEU A 100 -14.67 -44.57 -51.03
N ASN A 101 -15.24 -43.47 -51.51
CA ASN A 101 -16.50 -43.49 -52.24
C ASN A 101 -16.38 -44.16 -53.61
N SER A 102 -15.24 -43.99 -54.30
CA SER A 102 -14.99 -44.67 -55.58
C SER A 102 -14.82 -46.18 -55.42
N THR A 103 -14.13 -46.61 -54.34
CA THR A 103 -13.93 -48.03 -54.00
C THR A 103 -15.18 -48.68 -53.40
N ARG A 104 -16.10 -47.92 -52.78
CA ARG A 104 -17.39 -48.41 -52.28
C ARG A 104 -18.26 -49.09 -53.34
N ARG A 105 -18.20 -48.61 -54.59
CA ARG A 105 -18.88 -49.25 -55.74
C ARG A 105 -18.39 -50.68 -56.01
N LYS A 106 -17.22 -51.05 -55.47
CA LYS A 106 -16.64 -52.39 -55.48
C LYS A 106 -16.44 -52.83 -54.02
N SER A 107 -17.49 -53.22 -53.32
CA SER A 107 -17.54 -53.48 -51.85
C SER A 107 -16.36 -54.25 -51.21
N ARG A 108 -15.59 -55.03 -51.96
CA ARG A 108 -14.36 -55.70 -51.49
C ARG A 108 -13.10 -54.80 -51.48
N GLY A 109 -13.15 -53.62 -52.09
CA GLY A 109 -12.01 -52.73 -52.35
C GLY A 109 -11.61 -51.83 -51.19
N ILE A 110 -12.58 -51.25 -50.46
CA ILE A 110 -12.33 -50.32 -49.34
C ILE A 110 -11.39 -50.93 -48.30
N LYS A 111 -11.64 -52.20 -47.92
CA LYS A 111 -10.84 -52.90 -46.93
C LYS A 111 -9.40 -53.10 -47.36
N ARG A 112 -9.14 -53.30 -48.67
CA ARG A 112 -7.77 -53.41 -49.21
C ARG A 112 -7.09 -52.05 -49.35
N PHE A 113 -7.86 -51.05 -49.75
CA PHE A 113 -7.40 -49.71 -50.01
C PHE A 113 -6.92 -49.02 -48.71
N LEU A 114 -7.73 -49.05 -47.65
CA LEU A 114 -7.32 -48.52 -46.33
C LEU A 114 -6.22 -49.32 -45.65
N LYS A 115 -6.05 -50.60 -46.03
CA LYS A 115 -4.96 -51.46 -45.55
C LYS A 115 -3.64 -51.21 -46.30
N ALA A 116 -3.65 -50.41 -47.37
CA ALA A 116 -2.41 -49.96 -47.97
C ALA A 116 -1.69 -49.10 -46.92
N LYS A 117 -0.61 -49.65 -46.37
CA LYS A 117 0.25 -49.11 -45.31
C LYS A 117 0.53 -47.60 -45.42
N SER A 118 0.47 -47.04 -46.64
CA SER A 118 0.64 -45.61 -46.93
C SER A 118 -0.36 -44.67 -46.24
N VAL A 119 -1.64 -45.05 -46.05
CA VAL A 119 -2.64 -44.13 -45.48
C VAL A 119 -2.40 -43.90 -43.99
N SER A 120 -2.18 -44.98 -43.24
CA SER A 120 -1.88 -44.90 -41.81
C SER A 120 -0.57 -44.16 -41.54
N ASP A 121 0.48 -44.50 -42.29
CA ASP A 121 1.79 -43.84 -42.18
C ASP A 121 1.70 -42.32 -42.42
N THR A 122 0.85 -41.90 -43.38
CA THR A 122 0.63 -40.48 -43.67
C THR A 122 -0.10 -39.75 -42.53
N ILE A 123 -1.15 -40.36 -41.96
CA ILE A 123 -1.87 -39.78 -40.81
C ILE A 123 -0.95 -39.69 -39.58
N ILE A 124 -0.14 -40.71 -39.32
CA ILE A 124 0.85 -40.69 -38.23
C ILE A 124 1.85 -39.54 -38.45
N GLY A 125 2.27 -39.29 -39.69
CA GLY A 125 3.09 -38.13 -40.04
C GLY A 125 2.43 -36.79 -39.69
N TYR A 126 1.13 -36.63 -39.96
CA TYR A 126 0.38 -35.43 -39.53
C TYR A 126 0.27 -35.34 -38.01
N GLN A 127 0.04 -36.47 -37.32
CA GLN A 127 0.00 -36.50 -35.87
C GLN A 127 1.33 -36.04 -35.25
N GLU A 128 2.47 -36.43 -35.82
CA GLU A 128 3.78 -35.98 -35.38
C GLU A 128 3.96 -34.48 -35.62
N ARG A 129 3.60 -33.98 -36.81
CA ARG A 129 3.67 -32.54 -37.11
C ARG A 129 2.82 -31.69 -36.18
N VAL A 130 1.61 -32.14 -35.85
CA VAL A 130 0.73 -31.46 -34.86
C VAL A 130 1.40 -31.46 -33.48
N ARG A 131 2.04 -32.56 -33.08
CA ARG A 131 2.78 -32.65 -31.82
C ARG A 131 3.98 -31.70 -31.79
N GLU A 132 4.77 -31.66 -32.85
CA GLU A 132 5.91 -30.75 -32.98
C GLU A 132 5.46 -29.28 -32.92
N ILE A 133 4.36 -28.92 -33.60
CA ILE A 133 3.79 -27.57 -33.53
C ILE A 133 3.39 -27.22 -32.10
N ARG A 134 2.71 -28.15 -31.40
CA ARG A 134 2.31 -27.96 -30.01
C ARG A 134 3.53 -27.76 -29.10
N ASP A 135 4.53 -28.65 -29.22
CA ASP A 135 5.70 -28.62 -28.35
C ASP A 135 6.54 -27.35 -28.59
N ASN A 136 6.71 -26.93 -29.85
CA ASN A 136 7.34 -25.64 -30.20
C ASN A 136 6.57 -24.44 -29.63
N PHE A 137 5.24 -24.49 -29.69
CA PHE A 137 4.40 -23.43 -29.13
C PHE A 137 4.53 -23.33 -27.60
N LEU A 138 4.55 -24.46 -26.89
CA LEU A 138 4.80 -24.50 -25.45
C LEU A 138 6.17 -23.93 -25.08
N ILE A 139 7.21 -24.23 -25.87
CA ILE A 139 8.55 -23.65 -25.70
C ILE A 139 8.49 -22.12 -25.88
N HIS A 140 7.82 -21.62 -26.91
CA HIS A 140 7.67 -20.18 -27.14
C HIS A 140 6.97 -19.49 -25.97
N ILE A 141 5.84 -20.03 -25.47
CA ILE A 141 5.16 -19.48 -24.29
C ILE A 141 6.08 -19.45 -23.07
N ALA A 142 6.83 -20.53 -22.83
CA ALA A 142 7.72 -20.64 -21.68
C ALA A 142 8.83 -19.58 -21.74
N ILE A 143 9.39 -19.36 -22.94
CA ILE A 143 10.40 -18.33 -23.18
C ILE A 143 9.82 -16.93 -22.96
N ASP A 144 8.67 -16.61 -23.57
CA ASP A 144 8.03 -15.29 -23.43
C ASP A 144 7.64 -15.00 -21.97
N SER A 145 7.15 -16.01 -21.25
CA SER A 145 6.86 -15.92 -19.82
C SER A 145 8.12 -15.64 -19.00
N HIS A 146 9.24 -16.28 -19.33
CA HIS A 146 10.50 -16.05 -18.65
C HIS A 146 11.02 -14.62 -18.89
N PHE A 147 10.89 -14.08 -20.11
CA PHE A 147 11.27 -12.71 -20.42
C PHE A 147 10.42 -11.70 -19.64
N THR A 148 9.10 -11.83 -19.68
CA THR A 148 8.20 -10.92 -18.96
C THR A 148 8.43 -10.94 -17.45
N ILE A 149 8.69 -12.12 -16.86
CA ILE A 149 9.05 -12.24 -15.43
C ILE A 149 10.38 -11.52 -15.15
N SER A 150 11.37 -11.63 -16.04
CA SER A 150 12.65 -10.94 -15.86
C SER A 150 12.48 -9.43 -15.89
N ASP A 151 11.69 -8.91 -16.82
CA ASP A 151 11.42 -7.46 -16.93
C ASP A 151 10.73 -6.93 -15.66
N VAL A 152 9.73 -7.66 -15.15
CA VAL A 152 9.05 -7.32 -13.89
C VAL A 152 10.02 -7.34 -12.71
N LYS A 153 10.88 -8.36 -12.62
CA LYS A 153 11.89 -8.48 -11.56
C LYS A 153 12.89 -7.32 -11.60
N ASP A 154 13.37 -6.94 -12.78
CA ASP A 154 14.33 -5.86 -12.94
C ASP A 154 13.70 -4.49 -12.64
N GLY A 155 12.44 -4.29 -13.04
CA GLY A 155 11.63 -3.13 -12.65
C GLY A 155 11.42 -3.04 -11.14
N LEU A 156 11.11 -4.15 -10.48
CA LEU A 156 10.95 -4.21 -9.03
C LEU A 156 12.27 -3.88 -8.30
N ARG A 157 13.40 -4.41 -8.79
CA ARG A 157 14.72 -4.11 -8.24
C ARG A 157 15.05 -2.63 -8.35
N THR A 158 14.82 -2.04 -9.52
CA THR A 158 15.06 -0.61 -9.77
C THR A 158 14.24 0.27 -8.81
N ASN A 159 12.96 -0.07 -8.63
CA ASN A 159 12.08 0.66 -7.71
C ASN A 159 12.53 0.51 -6.24
N THR A 160 13.00 -0.68 -5.86
CA THR A 160 13.51 -0.95 -4.51
C THR A 160 14.77 -0.13 -4.22
N ASP A 161 15.70 -0.07 -5.18
CA ASP A 161 16.94 0.71 -5.07
C ASP A 161 16.64 2.22 -5.00
N ALA A 162 15.67 2.70 -5.78
CA ALA A 162 15.21 4.08 -5.73
C ALA A 162 14.56 4.43 -4.38
N LEU A 163 13.71 3.54 -3.85
CA LEU A 163 13.08 3.71 -2.55
C LEU A 163 14.10 3.74 -1.42
N ALA A 164 15.07 2.82 -1.43
CA ALA A 164 16.15 2.80 -0.44
C ALA A 164 16.98 4.09 -0.46
N SER A 165 17.26 4.61 -1.67
CA SER A 165 17.96 5.89 -1.85
C SER A 165 17.17 7.07 -1.31
N ALA A 166 15.84 7.11 -1.55
CA ALA A 166 14.96 8.15 -1.05
C ALA A 166 14.85 8.14 0.49
N ILE A 167 14.75 6.95 1.10
CA ILE A 167 14.75 6.79 2.56
C ILE A 167 16.05 7.32 3.15
N LYS A 168 17.20 6.92 2.60
CA LYS A 168 18.50 7.39 3.08
C LYS A 168 18.66 8.91 2.98
N MET A 169 18.18 9.51 1.88
CA MET A 169 18.18 10.96 1.70
C MET A 169 17.28 11.65 2.73
N LEU A 170 16.09 11.10 3.01
CA LEU A 170 15.17 11.63 4.01
C LEU A 170 15.78 11.57 5.42
N GLU A 171 16.42 10.47 5.79
CA GLU A 171 17.12 10.32 7.07
C GLU A 171 18.22 11.38 7.23
N GLN A 172 19.06 11.57 6.20
CA GLN A 172 20.13 12.57 6.21
C GLN A 172 19.59 14.00 6.34
N ASN A 173 18.53 14.33 5.59
CA ASN A 173 17.89 15.65 5.66
C ASN A 173 17.27 15.90 7.03
N THR A 174 16.63 14.89 7.62
CA THR A 174 16.02 15.00 8.95
C THR A 174 17.08 15.21 10.02
N LEU A 175 18.16 14.43 9.99
CA LEU A 175 19.27 14.57 10.93
C LEU A 175 19.94 15.95 10.82
N SER A 176 20.18 16.43 9.59
CA SER A 176 20.75 17.76 9.35
C SER A 176 19.84 18.88 9.86
N ASN A 177 18.51 18.78 9.66
CA ASN A 177 17.57 19.75 10.16
C ASN A 177 17.49 19.76 11.69
N ILE A 178 17.53 18.59 12.34
CA ILE A 178 17.57 18.47 13.80
C ILE A 178 18.84 19.12 14.34
N ASP A 179 20.01 18.82 13.77
CA ASP A 179 21.30 19.38 14.19
C ASP A 179 21.31 20.91 14.05
N LYS A 180 20.84 21.42 12.91
CA LYS A 180 20.70 22.87 12.68
C LYS A 180 19.79 23.52 13.72
N HIS A 181 18.66 22.89 14.05
CA HIS A 181 17.73 23.45 15.03
C HIS A 181 18.31 23.41 16.45
N ALA A 182 18.99 22.32 16.82
CA ALA A 182 19.67 22.20 18.10
C ALA A 182 20.75 23.28 18.28
N ASN A 183 21.57 23.52 17.24
CA ASN A 183 22.58 24.58 17.25
C ASN A 183 21.94 25.97 17.39
N ASN A 184 20.84 26.25 16.69
CA ASN A 184 20.13 27.52 16.84
C ASN A 184 19.60 27.73 18.27
N ILE A 185 18.98 26.71 18.87
CA ILE A 185 18.49 26.77 20.25
C ILE A 185 19.66 27.03 21.22
N TYR A 186 20.78 26.33 21.04
CA TYR A 186 21.97 26.51 21.87
C TYR A 186 22.47 27.96 21.83
N GLU A 187 22.63 28.53 20.64
CA GLU A 187 23.07 29.92 20.46
C GLU A 187 22.09 30.93 21.07
N GLU A 188 20.78 30.70 20.95
CA GLU A 188 19.78 31.54 21.61
C GLU A 188 19.91 31.47 23.12
N ILE A 189 19.99 30.28 23.72
CA ILE A 189 20.15 30.10 25.17
C ILE A 189 21.41 30.82 25.68
N CYS A 190 22.54 30.67 24.97
CA CYS A 190 23.78 31.36 25.32
C CYS A 190 23.63 32.89 25.29
N THR A 191 22.98 33.42 24.25
CA THR A 191 22.74 34.86 24.09
C THR A 191 21.82 35.41 25.20
N TRP A 192 20.73 34.70 25.50
CA TRP A 192 19.81 35.04 26.58
C TRP A 192 20.51 35.02 27.94
N GLY A 193 21.34 34.00 28.20
CA GLY A 193 22.14 33.91 29.43
C GLY A 193 23.06 35.11 29.62
N VAL A 194 23.80 35.52 28.59
CA VAL A 194 24.66 36.71 28.63
C VAL A 194 23.84 37.98 28.90
N LEU A 195 22.69 38.14 28.23
CA LEU A 195 21.83 39.30 28.42
C LEU A 195 21.26 39.36 29.85
N GLN A 196 20.85 38.22 30.39
CA GLN A 196 20.31 38.12 31.74
C GLN A 196 21.38 38.43 32.80
N SER A 197 22.58 37.88 32.67
CA SER A 197 23.70 38.22 33.57
C SER A 197 23.99 39.71 33.56
N ARG A 198 24.04 40.35 32.39
CA ARG A 198 24.24 41.82 32.28
C ARG A 198 23.13 42.61 32.99
N LYS A 199 21.87 42.18 32.89
CA LYS A 199 20.76 42.83 33.59
C LYS A 199 20.89 42.69 35.10
N VAL A 200 21.28 41.50 35.58
CA VAL A 200 21.52 41.24 37.01
C VAL A 200 22.69 42.07 37.53
N ASP A 201 23.81 42.12 36.80
CA ASP A 201 24.98 42.93 37.16
C ASP A 201 24.62 44.42 37.26
N LYS A 202 23.85 44.94 36.29
CA LYS A 202 23.36 46.31 36.31
C LYS A 202 22.45 46.57 37.51
N LEU A 203 21.48 45.69 37.76
CA LEU A 203 20.58 45.81 38.91
C LEU A 203 21.36 45.78 40.24
N SER A 204 22.36 44.91 40.34
CA SER A 204 23.26 44.82 41.49
C SER A 204 24.01 46.14 41.72
N ALA A 205 24.57 46.73 40.65
CA ALA A 205 25.24 48.03 40.70
C ALA A 205 24.29 49.17 41.09
N ASP A 206 23.08 49.20 40.54
CA ASP A 206 22.05 50.20 40.87
C ASP A 206 21.63 50.09 42.35
N VAL A 207 21.42 48.87 42.85
CA VAL A 207 21.09 48.61 44.27
C VAL A 207 22.23 49.05 45.19
N GLN A 208 23.49 48.76 44.82
CA GLN A 208 24.65 49.19 45.59
C GLN A 208 24.74 50.72 45.64
N THR A 209 24.50 51.39 44.51
CA THR A 209 24.47 52.87 44.43
C THR A 209 23.38 53.46 45.32
N LEU A 210 22.16 52.91 45.29
CA LEU A 210 21.05 53.36 46.14
C LEU A 210 21.31 53.13 47.64
N LYS A 211 22.04 52.06 47.98
CA LYS A 211 22.47 51.77 49.36
C LYS A 211 23.48 52.79 49.84
N GLU A 212 24.45 53.16 49.01
CA GLU A 212 25.46 54.19 49.30
C GLU A 212 24.84 55.58 49.45
N GLN A 213 23.81 55.89 48.65
CA GLN A 213 23.04 57.13 48.73
C GLN A 213 22.01 57.17 49.88
N GLY A 214 21.97 56.13 50.73
CA GLY A 214 21.06 56.04 51.88
C GLY A 214 19.58 55.91 51.54
N SER A 215 19.24 55.76 50.25
CA SER A 215 17.86 55.68 49.74
C SER A 215 17.31 54.25 49.72
N TYR A 216 18.17 53.24 49.79
CA TYR A 216 17.79 51.83 49.89
C TYR A 216 18.21 51.24 51.25
N LYS A 217 17.21 50.89 52.08
CA LYS A 217 17.41 50.28 53.42
C LYS A 217 17.34 48.74 53.43
N GLY A 218 17.46 48.10 52.26
CA GLY A 218 17.35 46.66 52.08
C GLY A 218 15.90 46.19 51.95
N VAL A 219 15.69 45.13 51.17
CA VAL A 219 14.54 44.23 51.38
C VAL A 219 14.90 43.42 52.62
N ARG A 220 14.18 43.62 53.72
CA ARG A 220 14.22 42.64 54.81
C ARG A 220 13.37 41.48 54.38
N ASP A 221 13.86 40.26 54.56
CA ASP A 221 12.98 39.11 54.71
C ASP A 221 12.11 39.42 55.93
N VAL A 222 10.91 39.94 55.70
CA VAL A 222 9.89 39.98 56.75
C VAL A 222 9.37 38.56 56.78
N LEU A 223 9.90 37.75 57.71
CA LEU A 223 9.29 36.46 57.97
C LEU A 223 7.85 36.73 58.43
N PRO A 224 6.88 35.86 58.07
CA PRO A 224 5.53 35.98 58.61
C PRO A 224 5.59 36.01 60.15
N GLY A 225 5.44 37.20 60.74
CA GLY A 225 5.55 37.41 62.20
C GLY A 225 6.43 38.59 62.68
N ASP A 226 7.24 39.23 61.84
CA ASP A 226 8.31 40.15 62.30
C ASP A 226 7.89 41.61 62.61
N ILE A 227 6.61 41.98 62.54
CA ILE A 227 6.14 43.30 62.97
C ILE A 227 5.52 43.19 64.37
N TYR A 228 6.34 43.37 65.41
CA TYR A 228 5.85 43.46 66.78
C TYR A 228 5.29 44.86 67.06
N VAL A 229 3.97 44.96 67.02
CA VAL A 229 3.22 46.13 67.50
C VAL A 229 3.34 46.17 69.02
N LYS A 230 4.03 47.17 69.58
CA LYS A 230 4.27 47.26 71.04
C LYS A 230 3.03 47.67 71.81
N GLU A 231 2.25 48.60 71.25
CA GLU A 231 1.06 49.14 71.90
C GLU A 231 0.13 49.76 70.85
N HIS A 232 -1.16 49.44 70.96
CA HIS A 232 -2.20 50.02 70.12
C HIS A 232 -2.58 51.40 70.67
N ILE A 233 -2.34 52.47 69.92
CA ILE A 233 -2.80 53.80 70.31
C ILE A 233 -4.22 53.94 69.79
N ALA A 234 -5.20 53.91 70.70
CA ALA A 234 -6.60 54.12 70.33
C ALA A 234 -6.75 55.49 69.65
N SER A 235 -6.99 55.47 68.34
CA SER A 235 -7.36 56.65 67.57
C SER A 235 -8.86 56.60 67.33
N SER A 236 -9.54 57.65 67.79
CA SER A 236 -10.96 57.88 67.66
C SER A 236 -11.34 58.33 66.25
N TYR A 237 -11.18 57.50 65.23
CA TYR A 237 -11.76 57.73 63.90
C TYR A 237 -12.17 56.40 63.27
N LEU A 238 -13.39 55.97 63.59
CA LEU A 238 -14.10 54.97 62.80
C LEU A 238 -14.50 55.63 61.47
N SER A 239 -13.65 55.54 60.45
CA SER A 239 -14.08 55.78 59.08
C SER A 239 -14.85 54.56 58.59
N ARG A 240 -16.16 54.58 58.86
CA ARG A 240 -17.08 53.54 58.41
C ARG A 240 -17.56 53.86 57.01
N ASP A 241 -16.67 53.75 56.02
CA ASP A 241 -17.10 53.79 54.63
C ASP A 241 -17.54 52.40 54.19
N SER A 242 -18.87 52.31 54.08
CA SER A 242 -19.62 51.20 53.54
C SER A 242 -19.54 51.18 52.01
N TYR A 243 -19.50 49.96 51.47
CA TYR A 243 -19.63 49.56 50.06
C TYR A 243 -18.33 49.30 49.28
N ASN A 244 -17.86 48.05 49.40
CA ASN A 244 -17.35 47.14 48.36
C ASN A 244 -16.08 46.36 48.79
N PHE A 245 -16.29 45.08 49.09
CA PHE A 245 -15.40 43.92 48.98
C PHE A 245 -14.09 43.79 49.79
N ALA A 246 -13.66 44.75 50.62
CA ALA A 246 -12.63 44.47 51.63
C ALA A 246 -12.80 45.38 52.84
N ARG A 247 -12.86 44.82 54.05
CA ARG A 247 -12.93 45.61 55.28
C ARG A 247 -11.50 46.04 55.61
N LEU A 248 -11.26 47.34 55.73
CA LEU A 248 -9.93 47.89 56.02
C LEU A 248 -9.95 48.60 57.36
N ASP A 249 -8.97 48.30 58.22
CA ASP A 249 -8.74 49.02 59.47
C ASP A 249 -7.39 49.73 59.43
N ASP A 250 -7.40 51.06 59.61
CA ASP A 250 -6.21 51.88 59.79
C ASP A 250 -6.07 52.26 61.27
N TYR A 251 -4.91 51.99 61.86
CA TYR A 251 -4.61 52.43 63.23
C TYR A 251 -3.17 52.91 63.38
N SER A 252 -2.95 53.79 64.35
CA SER A 252 -1.62 54.27 64.70
C SER A 252 -1.00 53.35 65.75
N ALA A 253 0.19 52.85 65.48
CA ALA A 253 0.91 51.96 66.37
C ALA A 253 2.34 52.44 66.63
N LYS A 254 2.83 52.22 67.85
CA LYS A 254 4.26 52.23 68.13
C LYS A 254 4.85 50.91 67.64
N VAL A 255 5.69 51.00 66.62
CA VAL A 255 6.40 49.86 66.05
C VAL A 255 7.78 49.78 66.70
N GLU A 256 8.19 48.57 67.06
CA GLU A 256 9.54 48.32 67.57
C GLU A 256 10.61 48.88 66.61
N ASN A 257 11.60 49.57 67.18
CA ASN A 257 12.68 50.26 66.45
C ASN A 257 12.25 51.48 65.60
N SER A 258 11.08 52.08 65.87
CA SER A 258 10.70 53.37 65.31
C SER A 258 10.43 54.44 66.38
N ASN A 259 11.07 55.60 66.24
CA ASN A 259 10.89 56.75 67.16
C ASN A 259 9.64 57.59 66.84
N THR A 260 8.92 57.24 65.78
CA THR A 260 7.70 57.92 65.33
C THR A 260 6.56 56.92 65.21
N PRO A 261 5.33 57.24 65.63
CA PRO A 261 4.17 56.40 65.35
C PRO A 261 4.06 56.06 63.86
N LYS A 262 3.65 54.82 63.56
CA LYS A 262 3.40 54.36 62.19
C LYS A 262 1.92 54.10 62.01
N ILE A 263 1.44 54.39 60.81
CA ILE A 263 0.11 53.97 60.38
C ILE A 263 0.23 52.50 59.97
N VAL A 264 -0.55 51.66 60.63
CA VAL A 264 -0.71 50.25 60.30
C VAL A 264 -2.06 50.11 59.61
N ARG A 265 -2.04 49.53 58.42
CA ARG A 265 -3.21 49.25 57.60
C ARG A 265 -3.43 47.75 57.53
N VAL A 266 -4.57 47.28 58.00
CA VAL A 266 -4.94 45.86 58.00
C VAL A 266 -6.04 45.64 56.97
N TYR A 267 -5.77 44.75 56.02
CA TYR A 267 -6.72 44.32 55.01
C TYR A 267 -7.38 43.03 55.49
N HIS A 268 -8.69 43.06 55.72
CA HIS A 268 -9.46 41.87 56.08
C HIS A 268 -10.07 41.25 54.83
N SER A 269 -9.87 39.95 54.67
CA SER A 269 -10.62 39.14 53.70
C SER A 269 -11.88 38.58 54.35
N CYS A 270 -13.04 38.76 53.72
CA CYS A 270 -14.27 38.09 54.14
C CYS A 270 -14.44 36.70 53.50
N ASN A 271 -13.56 36.30 52.57
CA ASN A 271 -13.67 35.02 51.88
C ASN A 271 -12.30 34.45 51.44
N TRP A 272 -12.10 33.14 51.57
CA TRP A 272 -10.80 32.50 51.34
C TRP A 272 -10.29 32.55 49.89
N ASN A 273 -11.12 32.96 48.92
CA ASN A 273 -10.80 33.02 47.49
C ASN A 273 -10.49 34.42 46.94
N GLU A 274 -10.38 35.45 47.78
CA GLU A 274 -10.19 36.85 47.32
C GLU A 274 -8.77 37.42 47.54
N ASN A 275 -7.78 36.55 47.77
CA ASN A 275 -6.38 36.96 48.00
C ASN A 275 -5.80 37.81 46.86
N GLU A 276 -6.15 37.49 45.61
CA GLU A 276 -5.64 38.21 44.43
C GLU A 276 -6.22 39.65 44.35
N SER A 277 -7.47 39.83 44.78
CA SER A 277 -8.13 41.14 44.85
C SER A 277 -7.49 42.03 45.93
N ILE A 278 -7.18 41.45 47.09
CA ILE A 278 -6.52 42.17 48.20
C ILE A 278 -5.09 42.56 47.82
N MET A 279 -4.34 41.66 47.18
CA MET A 279 -2.98 41.97 46.72
C MET A 279 -2.96 43.05 45.64
N ASN A 280 -3.91 43.01 44.70
CA ASN A 280 -4.07 44.10 43.72
C ASN A 280 -4.38 45.43 44.38
N LYS A 281 -5.27 45.45 45.39
CA LYS A 281 -5.59 46.66 46.13
C LYS A 281 -4.39 47.20 46.92
N PHE A 282 -3.63 46.32 47.56
CA PHE A 282 -2.37 46.66 48.24
C PHE A 282 -1.37 47.30 47.26
N HIS A 283 -1.17 46.71 46.09
CA HIS A 283 -0.25 47.26 45.08
C HIS A 283 -0.69 48.64 44.57
N ILE A 284 -1.98 48.87 44.38
CA ILE A 284 -2.52 50.18 44.00
C ILE A 284 -2.24 51.22 45.10
N ASP A 285 -2.54 50.89 46.36
CA ASP A 285 -2.36 51.82 47.48
C ASP A 285 -0.87 52.15 47.72
N VAL A 286 0.02 51.16 47.59
CA VAL A 286 1.48 51.36 47.67
C VAL A 286 1.98 52.24 46.54
N ASN A 287 1.54 52.00 45.29
CA ASN A 287 1.92 52.84 44.16
C ASN A 287 1.44 54.28 44.34
N ASN A 288 0.22 54.49 44.83
CA ASN A 288 -0.30 55.84 45.11
C ASN A 288 0.52 56.57 46.19
N LEU A 289 0.91 55.87 47.26
CA LEU A 289 1.74 56.45 48.33
C LEU A 289 3.17 56.76 47.89
N ILE A 290 3.75 55.94 47.01
CA ILE A 290 5.08 56.20 46.44
C ILE A 290 5.04 57.41 45.50
N ASN A 291 3.96 57.57 44.74
CA ASN A 291 3.78 58.65 43.76
C ASN A 291 3.25 59.98 44.36
N LEU A 292 2.97 60.03 45.66
CA LEU A 292 2.52 61.23 46.39
C LEU A 292 3.68 62.06 47.01
N LYS A 293 4.93 61.77 46.62
CA LYS A 293 6.13 62.53 47.02
C LYS A 293 6.74 63.30 45.85
#